data_AF-A0A965EFM4-F1
#
_entry.id   AF-A0A965EFM4-F1
#
_cell.length_a   1.000
_cell.length_b   1.000
_cell.length_c   1.000
_cell.angle_alpha   90.00
_cell.angle_beta   90.00
_cell.angle_gamma   90.00
#
_symmetry.space_group_name_H-M   'P 1'
#
loop_
_entity.id
_entity.type
_entity.pdbx_description
1 polymer ?
#
loop_
_entity_poly.entity_id
_entity_poly.type
_entity_poly.pdbx_seq_one_letter_code
_entity_poly.pdbx_strand_id
1 'polypeptide(L)'
;MARFWRLLKSLTKLKWRLWPPPRRDVLLFFKTGADVIAPYFSSDDFQVLDLRESEVNISIALKCLLTRDMSAQNYARQFIIMAKPKLILTFIDNFPGFYRLKNEFPDIQFWLIQNGIRSHRGDVFGLLDKSSSNQLNKVDKMFVFGSAVGKKYLEYISGEVIVHGSFKNNFVSLKAPLKNSVAYISTYRPNQSRAFIVPESRPEAPITYEQIV
;
A
#
# COMPACT_ATOMS: atom_id res chain seq x y z
N MET A 1 16.09 23.20 -17.17
CA MET A 1 17.29 22.39 -16.85
C MET A 1 17.17 21.55 -15.58
N ALA A 2 16.77 22.10 -14.41
CA ALA A 2 16.71 21.33 -13.15
C ALA A 2 15.84 20.05 -13.19
N ARG A 3 14.70 20.06 -13.90
CA ARG A 3 13.85 18.86 -14.07
C ARG A 3 14.52 17.76 -14.89
N PHE A 4 15.24 18.12 -15.96
CA PHE A 4 15.96 17.17 -16.80
C PHE A 4 17.12 16.52 -16.04
N TRP A 5 17.91 17.31 -15.31
CA TRP A 5 18.96 16.81 -14.43
C TRP A 5 18.43 15.94 -13.28
N ARG A 6 17.25 16.29 -12.72
CA ARG A 6 16.58 15.45 -11.71
C ARG A 6 16.12 14.12 -12.29
N LEU A 7 15.58 14.11 -13.51
CA LEU A 7 15.23 12.88 -14.23
C LEU A 7 16.46 12.02 -14.52
N LEU A 8 17.53 12.63 -15.06
CA LEU A 8 18.79 11.93 -15.34
C LEU A 8 19.41 11.33 -14.07
N LYS A 9 19.40 12.08 -12.96
CA LYS A 9 19.85 11.60 -11.65
C LYS A 9 18.96 10.49 -11.10
N SER A 10 17.66 10.48 -11.40
CA SER A 10 16.76 9.38 -11.06
C SER A 10 17.14 8.10 -11.83
N LEU A 11 17.46 8.21 -13.12
CA LEU A 11 17.88 7.09 -13.96
C LEU A 11 19.15 6.39 -13.46
N THR A 12 20.07 7.13 -12.83
CA THR A 12 21.28 6.54 -12.23
C THR A 12 21.04 5.77 -10.92
N LYS A 13 19.89 5.97 -10.27
CA LYS A 13 19.51 5.26 -9.03
C LYS A 13 18.67 4.01 -9.29
N LEU A 14 18.19 3.85 -10.52
CA LEU A 14 17.36 2.73 -10.95
C LEU A 14 18.20 1.47 -11.10
N LYS A 15 17.72 0.37 -10.53
CA LYS A 15 18.22 -0.95 -10.85
C LYS A 15 17.52 -1.46 -12.11
N TRP A 16 18.31 -1.76 -13.14
CA TRP A 16 17.80 -2.22 -14.42
C TRP A 16 17.76 -3.75 -14.46
N ARG A 17 16.59 -4.32 -14.73
CA ARG A 17 16.45 -5.75 -15.03
C ARG A 17 16.17 -5.92 -16.51
N LEU A 18 17.10 -6.57 -17.21
CA LEU A 18 16.97 -6.79 -18.65
C LEU A 18 16.06 -7.97 -18.97
N TRP A 19 16.13 -9.01 -18.13
CA TRP A 19 15.40 -10.24 -18.33
C TRP A 19 13.93 -10.12 -17.94
N PRO A 20 13.02 -10.86 -18.62
CA PRO A 20 11.63 -11.00 -18.21
C PRO A 20 11.50 -11.40 -16.74
N PRO A 21 10.43 -10.97 -16.06
CA PRO A 21 10.19 -11.43 -14.70
C PRO A 21 10.03 -12.97 -14.71
N PRO A 22 10.63 -13.68 -13.74
CA PRO A 22 10.46 -15.11 -13.65
C PRO A 22 8.99 -15.45 -13.37
N ARG A 23 8.58 -16.66 -13.76
CA ARG A 23 7.26 -17.18 -13.40
C ARG A 23 7.32 -17.70 -11.98
N ARG A 24 6.52 -17.08 -11.10
CA ARG A 24 6.43 -17.43 -9.69
C ARG A 24 4.97 -17.36 -9.25
N ASP A 25 4.56 -18.30 -8.42
CA ASP A 25 3.16 -18.47 -8.03
C ASP A 25 2.62 -17.30 -7.20
N VAL A 26 3.48 -16.62 -6.43
CA VAL A 26 3.12 -15.51 -5.55
C VAL A 26 3.84 -14.23 -5.96
N LEU A 27 3.05 -13.18 -6.18
CA LEU A 27 3.52 -11.84 -6.48
C LEU A 27 3.11 -10.87 -5.37
N LEU A 28 4.08 -10.25 -4.72
CA LEU A 28 3.83 -9.11 -3.85
C LEU A 28 3.83 -7.81 -4.65
N PHE A 29 2.70 -7.11 -4.63
CA PHE A 29 2.47 -5.83 -5.26
C PHE A 29 2.91 -4.70 -4.32
N PHE A 30 3.96 -4.00 -4.72
CA PHE A 30 4.86 -3.14 -3.94
C PHE A 30 5.73 -3.88 -2.93
N LYS A 31 6.96 -3.40 -2.74
CA LYS A 31 7.91 -3.96 -1.76
C LYS A 31 7.43 -3.83 -0.30
N THR A 32 6.50 -2.92 -0.02
CA THR A 32 5.94 -2.73 1.33
C THR A 32 5.38 -4.05 1.87
N GLY A 33 5.84 -4.45 3.07
CA GLY A 33 5.42 -5.70 3.73
C GLY A 33 6.20 -6.94 3.30
N ALA A 34 7.17 -6.83 2.38
CA ALA A 34 8.03 -7.95 1.99
C ALA A 34 8.81 -8.54 3.16
N ASP A 35 9.29 -7.68 4.08
CA ASP A 35 9.97 -8.04 5.32
C ASP A 35 9.15 -8.97 6.22
N VAL A 36 7.83 -8.87 6.10
CA VAL A 36 6.86 -9.54 6.95
C VAL A 36 6.29 -10.79 6.29
N ILE A 37 5.99 -10.73 4.98
CA ILE A 37 5.31 -11.82 4.28
C ILE A 37 6.25 -12.79 3.57
N ALA A 38 7.44 -12.33 3.14
CA ALA A 38 8.37 -13.19 2.40
C ALA A 38 8.80 -14.45 3.16
N PRO A 39 8.99 -14.44 4.51
CA PRO A 39 9.37 -15.65 5.25
C PRO A 39 8.37 -16.82 5.16
N TYR A 40 7.14 -16.58 4.72
CA TYR A 40 6.11 -17.63 4.55
C TYR A 40 6.15 -18.29 3.18
N PHE A 41 7.04 -17.87 2.28
CA PHE A 41 7.14 -18.40 0.92
C PHE A 41 8.58 -18.81 0.61
N SER A 42 8.72 -19.80 -0.29
CA SER A 42 10.02 -20.13 -0.86
C SER A 42 10.50 -19.01 -1.80
N SER A 43 11.81 -18.89 -1.99
CA SER A 43 12.40 -17.90 -2.93
C SER A 43 12.00 -18.14 -4.39
N ASP A 44 11.64 -19.38 -4.73
CA ASP A 44 11.26 -19.79 -6.08
C ASP A 44 9.77 -19.54 -6.36
N ASP A 45 8.94 -19.48 -5.31
CA ASP A 45 7.51 -19.20 -5.41
C ASP A 45 7.15 -17.73 -5.27
N PHE A 46 8.04 -16.90 -4.69
CA PHE A 46 7.74 -15.51 -4.33
C PHE A 46 8.55 -14.49 -5.12
N GLN A 47 7.89 -13.47 -5.68
CA GLN A 47 8.55 -12.29 -6.24
C GLN A 47 7.85 -10.99 -5.88
N VAL A 48 8.56 -9.88 -6.06
CA VAL A 48 8.06 -8.53 -5.77
C VAL A 48 8.00 -7.74 -7.08
N LEU A 49 6.87 -7.07 -7.30
CA LEU A 49 6.73 -5.98 -8.26
C LEU A 49 6.71 -4.68 -7.47
N ASP A 50 7.67 -3.78 -7.68
CA ASP A 50 7.67 -2.46 -7.04
C ASP A 50 7.54 -1.35 -8.09
N LEU A 51 6.42 -0.64 -8.07
CA LEU A 51 6.15 0.46 -9.02
C LEU A 51 6.79 1.78 -8.58
N ARG A 52 7.40 1.86 -7.39
CA ARG A 52 7.98 3.10 -6.83
C ARG A 52 9.41 3.41 -7.32
N GLU A 53 9.72 3.03 -8.55
CA GLU A 53 10.97 3.39 -9.25
C GLU A 53 12.28 2.90 -8.58
N SER A 54 12.23 1.85 -7.75
CA SER A 54 13.45 1.25 -7.18
C SER A 54 14.14 0.30 -8.17
N GLU A 55 13.36 -0.41 -8.99
CA GLU A 55 13.83 -1.30 -10.05
C GLU A 55 12.91 -1.18 -11.28
N VAL A 56 13.49 -1.20 -12.49
CA VAL A 56 12.74 -1.22 -13.75
C VAL A 56 13.15 -2.43 -14.56
N ASN A 57 12.17 -3.28 -14.88
CA ASN A 57 12.28 -4.33 -15.87
C ASN A 57 12.11 -3.76 -17.29
N ILE A 58 13.18 -3.77 -18.08
CA ILE A 58 13.24 -3.22 -19.43
C ILE A 58 12.38 -4.05 -20.39
N SER A 59 12.33 -5.37 -20.24
CA SER A 59 11.48 -6.22 -21.09
C SER A 59 9.99 -5.85 -20.95
N ILE A 60 9.57 -5.45 -19.75
CA ILE A 60 8.21 -4.95 -19.50
C ILE A 60 8.03 -3.55 -20.07
N ALA A 61 9.01 -2.65 -19.88
CA ALA A 61 8.95 -1.31 -20.44
C ALA A 61 8.85 -1.32 -21.98
N LEU A 62 9.56 -2.24 -22.65
CA LEU A 62 9.45 -2.44 -24.09
C LEU A 62 8.04 -2.90 -24.50
N LYS A 63 7.41 -3.79 -23.72
CA LYS A 63 6.00 -4.16 -23.96
C LYS A 63 5.04 -2.98 -23.77
N CYS A 64 5.27 -2.15 -22.77
CA CYS A 64 4.50 -0.92 -22.56
C CYS A 64 4.62 0.06 -23.75
N LEU A 65 5.81 0.15 -24.36
CA LEU A 65 6.02 0.92 -25.58
C LEU A 65 5.23 0.35 -26.76
N LEU A 66 5.18 -0.98 -26.91
CA LEU A 66 4.37 -1.63 -27.95
C LEU A 66 2.87 -1.35 -27.78
N THR A 67 2.38 -1.32 -26.55
CA THR A 67 0.99 -0.93 -26.25
C THR A 67 0.77 0.58 -26.23
N ARG A 68 1.82 1.39 -26.44
CA ARG A 68 1.81 2.87 -26.39
C ARG A 68 1.25 3.44 -25.08
N ASP A 69 1.40 2.72 -23.97
CA ASP A 69 0.93 3.12 -22.65
C ASP A 69 2.05 2.88 -21.62
N MET A 70 2.71 3.95 -21.22
CA MET A 70 3.80 3.93 -20.23
C MET A 70 3.31 4.17 -18.79
N SER A 71 2.01 4.06 -18.54
CA SER A 71 1.45 4.21 -17.20
C SER A 71 1.93 3.09 -16.26
N ALA A 72 2.00 3.39 -14.96
CA ALA A 72 2.32 2.40 -13.94
C ALA A 72 1.28 1.26 -13.91
N GLN A 73 0.02 1.54 -14.26
CA GLN A 73 -1.05 0.56 -14.39
C GLN A 73 -0.75 -0.44 -15.52
N ASN A 74 -0.43 0.04 -16.72
CA ASN A 74 -0.09 -0.85 -17.82
C ASN A 74 1.23 -1.59 -17.58
N TYR A 75 2.21 -0.95 -16.92
CA TYR A 75 3.42 -1.62 -16.48
C TYR A 75 3.12 -2.82 -15.58
N ALA A 76 2.28 -2.63 -14.55
CA ALA A 76 1.85 -3.70 -13.67
C ALA A 76 1.09 -4.80 -14.45
N ARG A 77 0.20 -4.42 -15.37
CA ARG A 77 -0.53 -5.35 -16.23
C ARG A 77 0.40 -6.22 -17.07
N GLN A 78 1.35 -5.62 -17.79
CA GLN A 78 2.33 -6.34 -18.60
C GLN A 78 3.22 -7.25 -17.74
N PHE A 79 3.58 -6.79 -16.54
CA PHE A 79 4.33 -7.60 -15.58
C PHE A 79 3.54 -8.85 -15.18
N ILE A 80 2.27 -8.71 -14.79
CA ILE A 80 1.40 -9.83 -14.38
C ILE A 80 1.23 -10.83 -15.54
N ILE A 81 1.01 -10.35 -16.77
CA ILE A 81 0.89 -11.20 -17.97
C ILE A 81 2.13 -12.08 -18.17
N MET A 82 3.32 -11.52 -17.94
CA MET A 82 4.60 -12.24 -18.10
C MET A 82 4.88 -13.19 -16.93
N ALA A 83 4.68 -12.70 -15.71
CA ALA A 83 4.94 -13.40 -14.47
C ALA A 83 3.98 -14.57 -14.22
N LYS A 84 2.73 -14.46 -14.69
CA LYS A 84 1.66 -15.46 -14.52
C LYS A 84 1.51 -15.97 -13.07
N PRO A 85 1.38 -15.09 -12.06
CA PRO A 85 1.19 -15.53 -10.69
C PRO A 85 -0.19 -16.17 -10.50
N LYS A 86 -0.29 -17.04 -9.50
CA LYS A 86 -1.56 -17.59 -9.01
C LYS A 86 -2.18 -16.73 -7.91
N LEU A 87 -1.32 -16.03 -7.16
CA LEU A 87 -1.69 -15.16 -6.05
C LEU A 87 -0.95 -13.83 -6.15
N ILE A 88 -1.68 -12.72 -5.99
CA ILE A 88 -1.16 -11.37 -5.88
C ILE A 88 -1.55 -10.80 -4.52
N LEU A 89 -0.57 -10.39 -3.74
CA LEU A 89 -0.72 -9.80 -2.41
C LEU A 89 -0.39 -8.31 -2.45
N THR A 90 -0.99 -7.49 -1.60
CA THR A 90 -0.52 -6.11 -1.35
C THR A 90 -0.65 -5.74 0.11
N PHE A 91 0.32 -4.96 0.62
CA PHE A 91 0.20 -4.20 1.88
C PHE A 91 -0.07 -2.71 1.62
N ILE A 92 -0.34 -2.33 0.37
CA ILE A 92 -0.75 -0.98 -0.03
C ILE A 92 -2.24 -1.02 -0.36
N ASP A 93 -3.03 -1.14 0.70
CA ASP A 93 -4.48 -1.20 0.74
C ASP A 93 -5.18 0.14 0.41
N ASN A 94 -4.39 1.19 0.12
CA ASN A 94 -4.88 2.50 -0.32
C ASN A 94 -4.52 2.83 -1.78
N PHE A 95 -4.23 1.82 -2.60
CA PHE A 95 -3.93 2.01 -4.02
C PHE A 95 -5.05 1.47 -4.92
N PRO A 96 -5.92 2.35 -5.46
CA PRO A 96 -7.05 1.90 -6.28
C PRO A 96 -6.70 1.15 -7.56
N GLY A 97 -5.49 1.31 -8.08
CA GLY A 97 -5.05 0.53 -9.23
C GLY A 97 -5.01 -0.98 -8.93
N PHE A 98 -4.75 -1.39 -7.69
CA PHE A 98 -4.60 -2.80 -7.32
C PHE A 98 -5.90 -3.58 -7.48
N TYR A 99 -6.98 -3.13 -6.82
CA TYR A 99 -8.25 -3.85 -6.83
C TYR A 99 -9.08 -3.64 -8.11
N ARG A 100 -8.60 -2.82 -9.06
CA ARG A 100 -9.16 -2.77 -10.41
C ARG A 100 -8.59 -3.86 -11.32
N LEU A 101 -7.35 -4.30 -11.07
CA LEU A 101 -6.69 -5.36 -11.85
C LEU A 101 -7.41 -6.71 -11.73
N LYS A 102 -8.13 -6.98 -10.63
CA LYS A 102 -8.89 -8.23 -10.48
C LYS A 102 -9.93 -8.44 -11.59
N ASN A 103 -10.48 -7.36 -12.15
CA ASN A 103 -11.42 -7.47 -13.27
C ASN A 103 -10.75 -7.93 -14.57
N GLU A 104 -9.45 -7.68 -14.72
CA GLU A 104 -8.66 -8.11 -15.88
C GLU A 104 -8.08 -9.52 -15.73
N PHE A 105 -7.95 -9.99 -14.49
CA PHE A 105 -7.35 -11.29 -14.15
C PHE A 105 -8.25 -12.09 -13.20
N PRO A 106 -9.43 -12.55 -13.67
CA PRO A 106 -10.42 -13.22 -12.82
C PRO A 106 -9.90 -14.53 -12.19
N ASP A 107 -9.00 -15.22 -12.87
CA ASP A 107 -8.45 -16.52 -12.44
C ASP A 107 -7.33 -16.40 -11.38
N ILE A 108 -6.76 -15.20 -11.22
CA ILE A 108 -5.68 -14.96 -10.25
C ILE A 108 -6.30 -14.53 -8.92
N GLN A 109 -5.80 -15.05 -7.80
CA GLN A 109 -6.22 -14.60 -6.47
C GLN A 109 -5.63 -13.23 -6.14
N PHE A 110 -6.46 -12.28 -5.69
CA PHE A 110 -6.04 -10.96 -5.23
C PHE A 110 -6.35 -10.81 -3.75
N TRP A 111 -5.32 -10.67 -2.92
CA TRP A 111 -5.48 -10.41 -1.49
C TRP A 111 -4.93 -9.04 -1.11
N LEU A 112 -5.76 -8.27 -0.42
CA LEU A 112 -5.42 -6.98 0.15
C LEU A 112 -5.19 -7.15 1.65
N ILE A 113 -4.02 -6.77 2.14
CA ILE A 113 -3.66 -6.85 3.54
C ILE A 113 -3.53 -5.42 4.08
N GLN A 114 -4.35 -5.09 5.07
CA GLN A 114 -4.30 -3.79 5.72
C GLN A 114 -2.95 -3.61 6.42
N ASN A 115 -2.30 -2.47 6.16
CA ASN A 115 -1.00 -2.14 6.74
C ASN A 115 -1.02 -0.85 7.59
N GLY A 116 -2.16 -0.15 7.62
CA GLY A 116 -2.30 1.06 8.43
C GLY A 116 -3.75 1.43 8.67
N ILE A 117 -3.95 2.42 9.55
CA ILE A 117 -5.26 3.00 9.78
C ILE A 117 -5.71 3.69 8.49
N ARG A 118 -6.99 3.53 8.16
CA ARG A 118 -7.62 4.18 7.03
C ARG A 118 -8.74 5.08 7.48
N SER A 119 -8.80 6.25 6.88
CA SER A 119 -9.83 7.24 7.19
C SER A 119 -10.47 7.80 5.92
N HIS A 120 -11.47 8.66 6.12
CA HIS A 120 -12.14 9.36 5.03
C HIS A 120 -11.38 10.61 4.61
N ARG A 121 -11.09 11.50 5.56
CA ARG A 121 -10.48 12.81 5.29
C ARG A 121 -9.02 12.65 4.84
N GLY A 122 -8.79 12.93 3.56
CA GLY A 122 -7.44 12.93 2.99
C GLY A 122 -6.83 11.54 2.78
N ASP A 123 -7.65 10.49 2.80
CA ASP A 123 -7.19 9.10 2.70
C ASP A 123 -8.15 8.26 1.82
N VAL A 124 -7.93 6.94 1.74
CA VAL A 124 -8.48 6.03 0.75
C VAL A 124 -10.00 6.13 0.59
N PHE A 125 -10.78 6.23 1.68
CA PHE A 125 -12.24 6.22 1.57
C PHE A 125 -12.76 7.52 0.93
N GLY A 126 -12.15 8.67 1.25
CA GLY A 126 -12.49 9.93 0.59
C GLY A 126 -12.02 10.01 -0.87
N LEU A 127 -10.97 9.26 -1.24
CA LEU A 127 -10.58 9.10 -2.64
C LEU A 127 -11.57 8.22 -3.41
N LEU A 128 -12.06 7.15 -2.79
CA LEU A 128 -13.01 6.22 -3.39
C LEU A 128 -14.39 6.85 -3.58
N ASP A 129 -14.85 7.67 -2.64
CA ASP A 129 -16.08 8.47 -2.81
C ASP A 129 -16.04 9.39 -4.03
N LYS A 130 -14.86 9.95 -4.33
CA LYS A 130 -14.67 10.87 -5.47
C LYS A 130 -14.48 10.13 -6.80
N SER A 131 -14.14 8.85 -6.76
CA SER A 131 -13.98 8.05 -7.98
C SER A 131 -15.36 7.70 -8.54
N SER A 132 -15.57 7.90 -9.85
CA SER A 132 -16.86 7.65 -10.48
C SER A 132 -17.29 6.18 -10.35
N SER A 133 -18.59 5.97 -10.15
CA SER A 133 -19.24 4.67 -9.90
C SER A 133 -19.04 3.60 -10.99
N ASN A 134 -18.44 3.95 -12.12
CA ASN A 134 -18.28 3.03 -13.26
C ASN A 134 -17.11 2.04 -13.11
N GLN A 135 -16.23 2.21 -12.12
CA GLN A 135 -15.09 1.29 -11.94
C GLN A 135 -15.36 0.30 -10.81
N LEU A 136 -15.56 -0.97 -11.19
CA LEU A 136 -15.68 -2.05 -10.22
C LEU A 136 -14.35 -2.25 -9.47
N ASN A 137 -14.41 -2.11 -8.15
CA ASN A 137 -13.31 -2.44 -7.27
C ASN A 137 -13.55 -3.82 -6.66
N LYS A 138 -12.63 -4.74 -6.88
CA LYS A 138 -12.77 -6.13 -6.45
C LYS A 138 -11.45 -6.73 -6.01
N VAL A 139 -11.51 -7.53 -4.96
CA VAL A 139 -10.47 -8.48 -4.56
C VAL A 139 -11.14 -9.78 -4.14
N ASP A 140 -10.37 -10.85 -3.99
CA ASP A 140 -10.91 -12.09 -3.44
C ASP A 140 -10.98 -12.00 -1.91
N LYS A 141 -9.93 -11.49 -1.27
CA LYS A 141 -9.84 -11.39 0.20
C LYS A 141 -9.26 -10.06 0.67
N MET A 142 -9.83 -9.53 1.75
CA MET A 142 -9.40 -8.33 2.47
C MET A 142 -9.08 -8.70 3.92
N PHE A 143 -7.79 -8.75 4.23
CA PHE A 143 -7.25 -9.04 5.54
C PHE A 143 -7.13 -7.75 6.36
N VAL A 144 -8.10 -7.49 7.23
CA VAL A 144 -8.26 -6.21 7.94
C VAL A 144 -8.04 -6.32 9.45
N PHE A 145 -7.81 -5.16 10.08
CA PHE A 145 -7.53 -5.03 11.50
C PHE A 145 -8.75 -5.30 12.39
N GLY A 146 -9.96 -5.03 11.89
CA GLY A 146 -11.18 -5.14 12.68
C GLY A 146 -12.43 -5.14 11.81
N SER A 147 -13.55 -5.60 12.38
CA SER A 147 -14.83 -5.68 11.69
C SER A 147 -15.37 -4.31 11.25
N ALA A 148 -15.15 -3.26 12.04
CA ALA A 148 -15.60 -1.89 11.71
C ALA A 148 -14.97 -1.37 10.40
N VAL A 149 -13.64 -1.46 10.27
CA VAL A 149 -12.95 -1.05 9.04
C VAL A 149 -13.27 -2.01 7.88
N GLY A 150 -13.44 -3.31 8.17
CA GLY A 150 -13.89 -4.29 7.18
C GLY A 150 -15.24 -3.93 6.56
N LYS A 151 -16.22 -3.54 7.37
CA LYS A 151 -17.51 -3.02 6.89
C LYS A 151 -17.33 -1.79 6.01
N LYS A 152 -16.45 -0.87 6.42
CA LYS A 152 -16.17 0.34 5.62
C LYS A 152 -15.52 0.01 4.27
N TYR A 153 -14.63 -0.98 4.22
CA TYR A 153 -14.07 -1.47 2.95
C TYR A 153 -15.13 -2.03 2.00
N LEU A 154 -16.10 -2.80 2.53
CA LEU A 154 -17.17 -3.42 1.74
C LEU A 154 -18.10 -2.41 1.06
N GLU A 155 -18.16 -1.16 1.55
CA GLU A 155 -18.88 -0.08 0.87
C GLU A 155 -18.24 0.29 -0.49
N TYR A 156 -16.94 0.01 -0.66
CA TYR A 156 -16.18 0.45 -1.84
C TYR A 156 -15.52 -0.66 -2.64
N ILE A 157 -15.23 -1.81 -2.02
CA ILE A 157 -14.47 -2.91 -2.61
C ILE A 157 -15.23 -4.21 -2.34
N SER A 158 -15.59 -4.91 -3.41
CA SER A 158 -16.16 -6.25 -3.30
C SER A 158 -15.08 -7.28 -2.96
N GLY A 159 -15.39 -8.23 -2.07
CA GLY A 159 -14.49 -9.30 -1.65
C GLY A 159 -14.84 -9.84 -0.27
N GLU A 160 -14.21 -10.93 0.13
CA GLU A 160 -14.36 -11.51 1.47
C GLU A 160 -13.54 -10.69 2.49
N VAL A 161 -14.13 -10.33 3.62
CA VAL A 161 -13.42 -9.66 4.73
C VAL A 161 -12.97 -10.71 5.75
N ILE A 162 -11.67 -10.74 6.03
CA ILE A 162 -11.05 -11.57 7.06
C ILE A 162 -10.46 -10.66 8.13
N VAL A 163 -11.02 -10.72 9.33
CA VAL A 163 -10.52 -9.96 10.48
C VAL A 163 -9.40 -10.77 11.14
N HIS A 164 -8.16 -10.30 11.03
CA HIS A 164 -6.98 -10.97 11.61
C HIS A 164 -6.11 -10.04 12.48
N GLY A 165 -6.41 -8.73 12.50
CA GLY A 165 -5.58 -7.76 13.21
C GLY A 165 -4.39 -7.29 12.37
N SER A 166 -3.36 -6.74 13.03
CA SER A 166 -2.14 -6.33 12.35
C SER A 166 -1.21 -7.52 12.17
N PHE A 167 -0.94 -7.91 10.92
CA PHE A 167 -0.01 -9.00 10.63
C PHE A 167 1.39 -8.73 11.22
N LYS A 168 1.81 -7.46 11.25
CA LYS A 168 3.10 -7.03 11.83
C LYS A 168 3.19 -7.28 13.33
N ASN A 169 2.07 -7.27 14.05
CA ASN A 169 2.09 -7.46 15.49
C ASN A 169 2.50 -8.89 15.87
N ASN A 170 2.32 -9.87 14.97
CA ASN A 170 2.75 -11.25 15.19
C ASN A 170 4.28 -11.40 15.32
N PHE A 171 5.04 -10.41 14.84
CA PHE A 171 6.51 -10.39 14.92
C PHE A 171 7.05 -9.66 16.15
N VAL A 172 6.16 -9.09 16.97
CA VAL A 172 6.56 -8.32 18.15
C VAL A 172 6.33 -9.17 19.40
N SER A 173 7.41 -9.60 20.05
CA SER A 173 7.31 -10.28 21.34
C SER A 173 6.80 -9.32 22.42
N LEU A 174 5.82 -9.77 23.19
CA LEU A 174 5.33 -9.04 24.36
C LEU A 174 6.42 -9.03 25.44
N LYS A 175 6.76 -7.85 25.95
CA LYS A 175 7.67 -7.67 27.09
C LYS A 175 6.96 -6.89 28.17
N ALA A 176 7.11 -7.32 29.43
CA ALA A 176 6.63 -6.55 30.56
C ALA A 176 7.38 -5.21 30.64
N PRO A 177 6.70 -4.08 30.90
CA PRO A 177 7.37 -2.81 31.10
C PRO A 177 8.25 -2.86 32.34
N LEU A 178 9.47 -2.34 32.24
CA LEU A 178 10.44 -2.32 33.36
C LEU A 178 10.08 -1.30 34.45
N LYS A 179 9.28 -0.27 34.09
CA LYS A 179 8.83 0.82 34.97
C LYS A 179 7.47 1.32 34.49
N ASN A 180 6.74 2.01 35.37
CA ASN A 180 5.52 2.73 34.99
C ASN A 180 5.89 3.87 34.03
N SER A 181 5.68 3.66 32.73
CA SER A 181 6.01 4.63 31.68
C SER A 181 4.80 4.91 30.80
N VAL A 182 4.66 6.16 30.37
CA VAL A 182 3.68 6.58 29.37
C VAL A 182 4.42 6.89 28.08
N ALA A 183 4.02 6.26 26.97
CA ALA A 183 4.53 6.58 25.64
C ALA A 183 3.54 7.52 24.92
N TYR A 184 4.05 8.63 24.39
CA TYR A 184 3.29 9.56 23.56
C TYR A 184 3.88 9.59 22.15
N ILE A 185 3.07 9.22 21.15
CA ILE A 185 3.46 9.20 19.74
C ILE A 185 2.45 10.06 18.99
N SER A 186 2.92 11.17 18.42
CA SER A 186 2.09 12.09 17.64
C SER A 186 2.41 11.99 16.15
N THR A 187 1.41 12.31 15.32
CA THR A 187 1.58 12.44 13.88
C THR A 187 2.37 13.70 13.55
N TYR A 188 3.33 13.62 12.61
CA TYR A 188 4.09 14.78 12.15
C TYR A 188 3.18 15.86 11.55
N ARG A 189 3.43 17.13 11.92
CA ARG A 189 2.69 18.29 11.42
C ARG A 189 3.67 19.35 10.90
N PRO A 190 3.69 19.63 9.58
CA PRO A 190 4.69 20.52 8.99
C PRO A 190 4.51 22.00 9.38
N ASN A 191 3.30 22.40 9.79
CA ASN A 191 2.96 23.79 10.12
C ASN A 191 2.99 24.08 11.63
N GLN A 192 3.39 23.11 12.46
CA GLN A 192 3.57 23.36 13.89
C GLN A 192 4.99 23.88 14.16
N SER A 193 5.07 24.94 14.96
CA SER A 193 6.33 25.38 15.54
C SER A 193 6.99 24.24 16.31
N ARG A 194 8.33 24.18 16.29
CA ARG A 194 9.11 23.21 17.09
C ARG A 194 8.81 23.28 18.59
N ALA A 195 8.33 24.43 19.06
CA ALA A 195 7.83 24.62 20.41
C ALA A 195 6.45 25.25 20.34
N PHE A 196 5.48 24.62 20.99
CA PHE A 196 4.13 25.12 21.20
C PHE A 196 3.80 24.96 22.68
N ILE A 197 3.41 26.05 23.33
CA ILE A 197 2.93 26.02 24.72
C ILE A 197 1.43 25.79 24.65
N VAL A 198 0.98 24.64 25.15
CA VAL A 198 -0.44 24.36 25.29
C VAL A 198 -1.00 25.32 26.36
N PRO A 199 -2.03 26.13 26.05
CA PRO A 199 -2.64 26.99 27.06
C PRO A 199 -3.22 26.15 28.22
N GLU A 200 -3.50 26.75 29.36
CA GLU A 200 -4.16 26.03 30.45
C GLU A 200 -5.63 25.76 30.10
N SER A 201 -6.02 24.48 30.09
CA SER A 201 -7.41 24.09 29.90
C SER A 201 -8.18 24.30 31.20
N ARG A 202 -9.26 25.07 31.14
CA ARG A 202 -10.17 25.27 32.28
C ARG A 202 -11.45 24.46 32.06
N PRO A 203 -12.12 23.94 33.10
CA PRO A 203 -13.36 23.19 32.96
C PRO A 203 -14.46 23.96 32.22
N GLU A 204 -14.50 25.29 32.38
CA GLU A 204 -15.50 26.18 31.78
C GLU A 204 -15.19 26.54 30.32
N ALA A 205 -13.95 26.35 29.90
CA ALA A 205 -13.44 26.63 28.56
C ALA A 205 -12.37 25.59 28.19
N PRO A 206 -12.79 24.34 27.93
CA PRO A 206 -11.85 23.27 27.63
C PRO A 206 -11.14 23.57 26.31
N ILE A 207 -9.84 23.36 26.30
CA ILE A 207 -9.06 23.51 25.07
C ILE A 207 -9.40 22.36 24.14
N THR A 208 -9.82 22.68 22.92
CA THR A 208 -10.13 21.67 21.91
C THR A 208 -8.86 21.19 21.24
N TYR A 209 -8.91 20.00 20.64
CA TYR A 209 -7.78 19.47 19.88
C TYR A 209 -7.37 20.44 18.76
N GLU A 210 -8.32 21.10 18.11
CA GLU A 210 -8.09 22.09 17.06
C GLU A 210 -7.38 23.36 17.56
N GLN A 211 -7.46 23.69 18.85
CA GLN A 211 -6.78 24.86 19.43
C GLN A 211 -5.33 24.57 19.83
N ILE A 212 -4.99 23.29 20.01
CA ILE A 212 -3.62 22.81 20.28
C ILE A 212 -2.86 22.60 18.97
N VAL A 213 -3.59 22.42 17.86
CA VAL A 213 -3.09 21.78 16.65
C VAL A 213 -2.90 22.72 15.47
#